data_AF-A0AA41PZP5-F1
#
_entry.id   AF-A0AA41PZP5-F1
#
_cell.length_a   1.000
_cell.length_b   1.000
_cell.length_c   1.000
_cell.angle_alpha   90.00
_cell.angle_beta   90.00
_cell.angle_gamma   90.00
#
_symmetry.space_group_name_H-M   'P 1'
#
loop_
_entity.id
_entity.type
_entity.pdbx_description
1 polymer ?
#
loop_
_entity_poly.entity_id
_entity_poly.type
_entity_poly.pdbx_seq_one_letter_code
_entity_poly.pdbx_strand_id
1 'polypeptide(L)'
;MGSGGRAVAGRTAASALAGVLAVAGAVAGTSEAQAAPAGAQDAAAAASAQPGTLLDVTLDALHPTQPVVGYDEVYYKLGRYRSGKDAANGDANKRFDDWCEASGQGEAASAQPDARLDDASTFTCDLPRGQETAASVAAMKTAVVGPGGKLYLTDGHHTFTSFLETADGGADTRVRVRITDNFSHLSKAEFWARMQAEGKVWLRDENDQPITADQLPARLGLANFHDDPYRSLVYFTRDIGYATPDDAAEFLEFSWGSWLRGRVDVNEHDLNDPAAYLALVEQASRAMVALDPNSPVAYGRTAAELGKLDQWNAGKKPTGGEFAKLSKPIAEAKPGKLAYALDFKAAVGTPPVCTNTVTGTHNGPLIAASGTTCIDRAQVRGPIVVRPGAGLVVKGSTVNGPISAAMATTVQVCGTDVRGPVAVTATSGLVRIGGTGCTADAISGPVSLTANRGGVEVSGNTIGGPLACVANEPAPTNASKPNTVRGPRAGQCAGL
;
A
#
# COMPACT_ATOMS: atom_id res chain seq x y z
N MET A 1 24.61 -59.05 78.39
CA MET A 1 23.73 -60.03 77.71
C MET A 1 23.47 -59.48 76.33
N GLY A 2 24.31 -59.78 75.34
CA GLY A 2 24.19 -60.94 74.44
C GLY A 2 23.60 -60.43 73.11
N SER A 3 24.41 -59.98 72.13
CA SER A 3 25.20 -60.73 71.14
C SER A 3 24.37 -61.37 70.00
N GLY A 4 24.71 -60.99 68.76
CA GLY A 4 24.43 -61.73 67.51
C GLY A 4 23.45 -61.02 66.57
N GLY A 5 23.73 -60.76 65.29
CA GLY A 5 24.81 -61.21 64.41
C GLY A 5 24.86 -60.41 63.09
N ARG A 6 26.01 -60.54 62.40
CA ARG A 6 26.51 -59.81 61.23
C ARG A 6 26.08 -60.40 59.87
N ALA A 7 26.10 -59.57 58.80
CA ALA A 7 26.83 -59.74 57.51
C ALA A 7 26.24 -58.75 56.47
N VAL A 8 26.87 -57.63 56.08
CA VAL A 8 27.96 -57.41 55.09
C VAL A 8 27.70 -57.93 53.67
N ALA A 9 27.53 -57.03 52.68
CA ALA A 9 28.43 -56.83 51.53
C ALA A 9 27.77 -55.97 50.43
N GLY A 10 28.50 -54.97 49.88
CA GLY A 10 28.11 -54.36 48.60
C GLY A 10 28.68 -52.99 48.24
N ARG A 11 30.01 -52.88 48.07
CA ARG A 11 30.75 -52.04 47.06
C ARG A 11 30.60 -50.49 47.14
N THR A 12 31.62 -49.76 47.61
CA THR A 12 32.75 -49.12 46.84
C THR A 12 32.29 -48.14 45.75
N ALA A 13 32.80 -46.93 45.55
CA ALA A 13 33.96 -46.18 46.03
C ALA A 13 33.73 -44.68 45.68
N ALA A 14 34.13 -43.76 46.56
CA ALA A 14 35.29 -42.87 46.41
C ALA A 14 35.14 -41.71 45.41
N SER A 15 35.10 -40.51 46.00
CA SER A 15 35.44 -39.23 45.40
C SER A 15 36.86 -39.23 44.84
N ALA A 16 37.04 -38.63 43.66
CA ALA A 16 38.31 -38.03 43.27
C ALA A 16 38.09 -36.95 42.20
N LEU A 17 38.66 -35.78 42.47
CA LEU A 17 38.88 -34.70 41.51
C LEU A 17 39.73 -35.20 40.34
N ALA A 18 39.33 -34.84 39.12
CA ALA A 18 40.19 -34.71 37.94
C ALA A 18 39.63 -33.53 37.14
N GLY A 19 40.38 -32.46 36.89
CA GLY A 19 41.49 -32.49 35.94
C GLY A 19 40.92 -32.21 34.55
N VAL A 20 40.59 -30.95 34.26
CA VAL A 20 40.09 -30.52 32.95
C VAL A 20 41.21 -30.64 31.94
N LEU A 21 41.18 -31.70 31.12
CA LEU A 21 41.93 -31.79 29.88
C LEU A 21 41.11 -31.09 28.79
N ALA A 22 41.69 -30.05 28.19
CA ALA A 22 41.14 -29.38 27.01
C ALA A 22 41.21 -30.32 25.81
N VAL A 23 40.07 -30.86 25.39
CA VAL A 23 39.91 -31.48 24.08
C VAL A 23 39.50 -30.37 23.11
N ALA A 24 40.40 -29.98 22.22
CA ALA A 24 40.10 -29.11 21.10
C ALA A 24 39.18 -29.87 20.12
N GLY A 25 37.87 -29.81 20.37
CA GLY A 25 36.86 -30.15 19.38
C GLY A 25 36.77 -29.02 18.37
N ALA A 26 37.21 -29.27 17.14
CA ALA A 26 36.91 -28.40 16.01
C ALA A 26 35.39 -28.40 15.80
N VAL A 27 34.71 -27.39 16.35
CA VAL A 27 33.33 -27.09 16.00
C VAL A 27 33.38 -26.50 14.60
N ALA A 28 33.04 -27.29 13.59
CA ALA A 28 32.72 -26.78 12.26
C ALA A 28 31.46 -25.90 12.41
N GLY A 29 31.68 -24.61 12.64
CA GLY A 29 30.62 -23.61 12.57
C GLY A 29 30.19 -23.48 11.12
N THR A 30 29.09 -24.11 10.75
CA THR A 30 28.34 -23.71 9.56
C THR A 30 27.77 -22.33 9.87
N SER A 31 28.43 -21.27 9.37
CA SER A 31 27.77 -19.98 9.26
C SER A 31 26.62 -20.16 8.27
N GLU A 32 25.39 -20.27 8.77
CA GLU A 32 24.23 -19.94 7.95
C GLU A 32 24.38 -18.48 7.56
N ALA A 33 24.84 -18.24 6.33
CA ALA A 33 24.77 -16.92 5.75
C ALA A 33 23.31 -16.50 5.79
N GLN A 34 22.97 -15.51 6.62
CA GLN A 34 21.65 -14.88 6.60
C GLN A 34 21.38 -14.46 5.16
N ALA A 35 20.33 -15.03 4.56
CA ALA A 35 19.87 -14.61 3.25
C ALA A 35 19.66 -13.09 3.30
N ALA A 36 20.23 -12.38 2.32
CA ALA A 36 19.99 -10.95 2.18
C ALA A 36 18.46 -10.71 2.13
N PRO A 37 17.94 -9.62 2.73
CA PRO A 37 16.52 -9.29 2.63
C PRO A 37 16.10 -9.27 1.15
N ALA A 38 14.88 -9.71 0.85
CA ALA A 38 14.39 -9.93 -0.53
C ALA A 38 14.71 -8.74 -1.47
N GLY A 39 14.48 -7.51 -1.02
CA GLY A 39 14.80 -6.31 -1.81
C GLY A 39 16.28 -6.11 -2.17
N ALA A 40 17.23 -6.64 -1.38
CA ALA A 40 18.65 -6.60 -1.73
C ALA A 40 19.02 -7.64 -2.80
N GLN A 41 18.31 -8.78 -2.84
CA GLN A 41 18.46 -9.77 -3.92
C GLN A 41 17.87 -9.24 -5.22
N ASP A 42 16.69 -8.61 -5.15
CA ASP A 42 16.03 -8.00 -6.30
C ASP A 42 16.89 -6.87 -6.91
N ALA A 43 17.51 -6.03 -6.08
CA ALA A 43 18.39 -4.96 -6.56
C ALA A 43 19.64 -5.48 -7.30
N ALA A 44 20.23 -6.59 -6.82
CA ALA A 44 21.38 -7.20 -7.47
C ALA A 44 21.02 -7.80 -8.84
N ALA A 45 19.86 -8.47 -8.93
CA ALA A 45 19.34 -8.99 -10.20
C ALA A 45 18.98 -7.87 -11.19
N ALA A 46 18.39 -6.78 -10.68
CA ALA A 46 17.99 -5.63 -11.47
C ALA A 46 19.18 -4.86 -12.07
N ALA A 47 20.32 -4.78 -11.37
CA ALA A 47 21.47 -3.98 -11.81
C ALA A 47 21.97 -4.32 -13.23
N SER A 48 21.87 -5.59 -13.65
CA SER A 48 22.26 -6.04 -15.00
C SER A 48 21.10 -6.17 -16.00
N ALA A 49 19.86 -5.89 -15.58
CA ALA A 49 18.68 -6.07 -16.42
C ALA A 49 18.71 -5.13 -17.64
N GLN A 50 18.38 -5.66 -18.81
CA GLN A 50 18.29 -4.89 -20.05
C GLN A 50 16.85 -4.39 -20.29
N PRO A 51 16.64 -3.31 -21.05
CA PRO A 51 15.31 -2.95 -21.55
C PRO A 51 14.56 -4.16 -22.14
N GLY A 52 13.28 -4.30 -21.80
CA GLY A 52 12.43 -5.44 -22.16
C GLY A 52 12.50 -6.63 -21.20
N THR A 53 13.46 -6.67 -20.27
CA THR A 53 13.53 -7.74 -19.26
C THR A 53 12.29 -7.72 -18.38
N LEU A 54 11.71 -8.90 -18.11
CA LEU A 54 10.63 -9.07 -17.15
C LEU A 54 11.24 -9.55 -15.82
N LEU A 55 11.05 -8.80 -14.74
CA LEU A 55 11.59 -9.15 -13.41
C LEU A 55 10.46 -9.50 -12.46
N ASP A 56 10.60 -10.62 -11.74
CA ASP A 56 9.74 -11.01 -10.63
C ASP A 56 10.27 -10.42 -9.31
N VAL A 57 9.54 -9.49 -8.73
CA VAL A 57 9.96 -8.67 -7.57
C VAL A 57 8.89 -8.64 -6.50
N THR A 58 9.26 -8.32 -5.27
CA THR A 58 8.26 -7.97 -4.24
C THR A 58 7.80 -6.52 -4.38
N LEU A 59 6.58 -6.22 -3.91
CA LEU A 59 6.04 -4.86 -3.97
C LEU A 59 6.89 -3.85 -3.18
N ASP A 60 7.56 -4.26 -2.10
CA ASP A 60 8.43 -3.41 -1.30
C ASP A 60 9.79 -3.07 -1.96
N ALA A 61 10.17 -3.77 -3.03
CA ALA A 61 11.36 -3.45 -3.83
C ALA A 61 11.14 -2.24 -4.76
N LEU A 62 9.88 -1.89 -5.03
CA LEU A 62 9.49 -0.85 -5.99
C LEU A 62 9.46 0.54 -5.33
N HIS A 63 10.15 1.48 -5.97
CA HIS A 63 10.20 2.89 -5.56
C HIS A 63 9.26 3.73 -6.43
N PRO A 64 8.31 4.48 -5.86
CA PRO A 64 7.45 5.40 -6.60
C PRO A 64 8.21 6.49 -7.37
N THR A 65 7.63 6.93 -8.48
CA THR A 65 8.09 8.07 -9.29
C THR A 65 7.01 9.16 -9.41
N GLN A 66 5.97 9.07 -8.59
CA GLN A 66 4.95 10.08 -8.40
C GLN A 66 4.64 10.20 -6.90
N PRO A 67 4.26 11.38 -6.38
CA PRO A 67 3.91 11.57 -4.98
C PRO A 67 2.43 11.33 -4.68
N VAL A 68 1.60 11.23 -5.71
CA VAL A 68 0.14 11.23 -5.58
C VAL A 68 -0.48 10.06 -6.32
N VAL A 69 -1.63 9.59 -5.84
CA VAL A 69 -2.55 8.72 -6.58
C VAL A 69 -3.97 9.24 -6.37
N GLY A 70 -4.89 8.86 -7.24
CA GLY A 70 -6.32 9.07 -6.99
C GLY A 70 -6.83 7.99 -6.05
N TYR A 71 -7.17 8.34 -4.80
CA TYR A 71 -7.58 7.34 -3.81
C TYR A 71 -8.85 6.63 -4.22
N ASP A 72 -9.82 7.31 -4.82
CA ASP A 72 -11.08 6.68 -5.19
C ASP A 72 -10.92 5.65 -6.33
N GLU A 73 -9.88 5.77 -7.18
CA GLU A 73 -9.52 4.71 -8.13
C GLU A 73 -8.96 3.48 -7.41
N VAL A 74 -8.11 3.67 -6.41
CA VAL A 74 -7.61 2.57 -5.56
C VAL A 74 -8.75 1.95 -4.76
N TYR A 75 -9.67 2.76 -4.22
CA TYR A 75 -10.84 2.32 -3.48
C TYR A 75 -11.83 1.56 -4.36
N TYR A 76 -11.99 1.92 -5.64
CA TYR A 76 -12.73 1.09 -6.58
C TYR A 76 -12.17 -0.34 -6.61
N LYS A 77 -10.85 -0.48 -6.84
CA LYS A 77 -10.20 -1.79 -6.91
C LYS A 77 -10.37 -2.55 -5.59
N LEU A 78 -10.05 -1.92 -4.47
CA LEU A 78 -10.17 -2.55 -3.15
C LEU A 78 -11.62 -2.93 -2.78
N GLY A 79 -12.59 -2.09 -3.15
CA GLY A 79 -14.02 -2.34 -2.97
C GLY A 79 -14.49 -3.54 -3.77
N ARG A 80 -14.01 -3.69 -5.01
CA ARG A 80 -14.30 -4.86 -5.84
C ARG A 80 -13.57 -6.12 -5.35
N TYR A 81 -12.30 -6.01 -4.95
CA TYR A 81 -11.50 -7.13 -4.46
C TYR A 81 -12.09 -7.78 -3.22
N ARG A 82 -12.58 -6.97 -2.27
CA ARG A 82 -13.25 -7.48 -1.06
C ARG A 82 -14.67 -7.98 -1.31
N SER A 83 -15.25 -7.70 -2.47
CA SER A 83 -16.63 -8.06 -2.78
C SER A 83 -16.73 -9.52 -3.22
N GLY A 84 -17.74 -10.22 -2.73
CA GLY A 84 -18.10 -11.56 -3.22
C GLY A 84 -18.87 -11.55 -4.54
N LYS A 85 -19.11 -10.38 -5.15
CA LYS A 85 -20.02 -10.26 -6.31
C LYS A 85 -19.48 -10.89 -7.60
N ASP A 86 -18.17 -10.83 -7.86
CA ASP A 86 -17.59 -11.51 -9.03
C ASP A 86 -17.82 -13.04 -8.93
N ALA A 87 -17.50 -13.63 -7.77
CA ALA A 87 -17.74 -15.05 -7.50
C ALA A 87 -19.24 -15.42 -7.56
N ALA A 88 -20.13 -14.54 -7.06
CA ALA A 88 -21.57 -14.73 -7.15
C ALA A 88 -22.10 -14.70 -8.60
N ASN A 89 -21.36 -14.06 -9.52
CA ASN A 89 -21.66 -14.04 -10.95
C ASN A 89 -20.99 -15.20 -11.72
N GLY A 90 -20.24 -16.08 -11.03
CA GLY A 90 -19.52 -17.21 -11.63
C GLY A 90 -18.12 -16.88 -12.13
N ASP A 91 -17.62 -15.68 -11.85
CA ASP A 91 -16.29 -15.22 -12.26
C ASP A 91 -15.26 -15.39 -11.13
N ALA A 92 -13.97 -15.53 -11.47
CA ALA A 92 -12.91 -15.35 -10.48
C ALA A 92 -12.97 -13.91 -9.93
N ASN A 93 -12.54 -13.71 -8.67
CA ASN A 93 -12.51 -12.35 -8.13
C ASN A 93 -11.53 -11.48 -8.93
N LYS A 94 -11.94 -10.23 -9.24
CA LYS A 94 -11.19 -9.34 -10.13
C LYS A 94 -9.72 -9.11 -9.73
N ARG A 95 -9.35 -9.30 -8.46
CA ARG A 95 -7.95 -9.18 -8.03
C ARG A 95 -7.00 -10.15 -8.74
N PHE A 96 -7.47 -11.35 -9.08
CA PHE A 96 -6.66 -12.33 -9.79
C PHE A 96 -6.50 -11.96 -11.27
N ASP A 97 -7.56 -11.48 -11.92
CA ASP A 97 -7.46 -10.96 -13.29
C ASP A 97 -6.48 -9.80 -13.37
N ASP A 98 -6.61 -8.82 -12.45
CA ASP A 98 -5.75 -7.65 -12.43
C ASP A 98 -4.28 -8.06 -12.19
N TRP A 99 -4.02 -9.09 -11.38
CA TRP A 99 -2.67 -9.62 -11.16
C TRP A 99 -2.13 -10.35 -12.38
N CYS A 100 -2.94 -11.18 -13.04
CA CYS A 100 -2.58 -11.88 -14.26
C CYS A 100 -2.25 -10.88 -15.38
N GLU A 101 -3.06 -9.82 -15.53
CA GLU A 101 -2.86 -8.77 -16.52
C GLU A 101 -1.55 -8.02 -16.24
N ALA A 102 -1.35 -7.59 -14.99
CA ALA A 102 -0.12 -6.91 -14.57
C ALA A 102 1.13 -7.77 -14.78
N SER A 103 0.98 -9.10 -14.71
CA SER A 103 2.06 -10.07 -14.91
C SER A 103 2.29 -10.44 -16.38
N GLY A 104 1.52 -9.88 -17.32
CA GLY A 104 1.60 -10.16 -18.75
C GLY A 104 0.94 -11.48 -19.15
N GLN A 105 0.12 -12.05 -18.28
CA GLN A 105 -0.43 -13.40 -18.37
C GLN A 105 -1.93 -13.46 -18.75
N GLY A 106 -2.56 -12.34 -19.14
CA GLY A 106 -3.99 -12.30 -19.49
C GLY A 106 -4.90 -12.18 -18.27
N GLU A 107 -6.07 -12.81 -18.28
CA GLU A 107 -6.98 -12.83 -17.12
C GLU A 107 -6.76 -14.08 -16.26
N ALA A 108 -7.49 -14.21 -15.14
CA ALA A 108 -7.43 -15.42 -14.34
C ALA A 108 -8.25 -16.54 -14.99
N ALA A 109 -7.58 -17.64 -15.32
CA ALA A 109 -8.23 -18.84 -15.86
C ALA A 109 -8.95 -19.64 -14.76
N SER A 110 -8.40 -19.68 -13.54
CA SER A 110 -9.01 -20.34 -12.39
C SER A 110 -8.46 -19.82 -11.06
N ALA A 111 -9.23 -19.87 -9.99
CA ALA A 111 -8.78 -19.56 -8.64
C ALA A 111 -9.39 -20.56 -7.64
N GLN A 112 -8.57 -21.04 -6.70
CA GLN A 112 -9.06 -21.87 -5.59
C GLN A 112 -9.97 -21.07 -4.64
N PRO A 113 -10.86 -21.73 -3.87
CA PRO A 113 -11.76 -21.02 -2.94
C PRO A 113 -11.05 -20.15 -1.91
N ASP A 114 -9.85 -20.54 -1.49
CA ASP A 114 -8.97 -19.84 -0.55
C ASP A 114 -7.76 -19.19 -1.23
N ALA A 115 -7.86 -18.96 -2.56
CA ALA A 115 -6.78 -18.33 -3.30
C ALA A 115 -6.40 -16.94 -2.74
N ARG A 116 -5.11 -16.64 -2.81
CA ARG A 116 -4.51 -15.43 -2.25
C ARG A 116 -3.59 -14.75 -3.24
N LEU A 117 -3.58 -13.43 -3.22
CA LEU A 117 -2.73 -12.63 -4.09
C LEU A 117 -1.24 -12.76 -3.75
N ASP A 118 -0.90 -12.92 -2.47
CA ASP A 118 0.47 -13.17 -2.00
C ASP A 118 0.95 -14.63 -2.21
N ASP A 119 0.07 -15.53 -2.67
CA ASP A 119 0.41 -16.89 -3.09
C ASP A 119 -0.14 -17.21 -4.48
N ALA A 120 0.63 -16.82 -5.50
CA ALA A 120 0.29 -17.03 -6.90
C ALA A 120 0.21 -18.51 -7.33
N SER A 121 0.54 -19.48 -6.45
CA SER A 121 0.33 -20.90 -6.74
C SER A 121 -1.12 -21.35 -6.58
N THR A 122 -1.96 -20.51 -5.96
CA THR A 122 -3.37 -20.81 -5.64
C THR A 122 -4.36 -20.42 -6.75
N PHE A 123 -3.88 -19.83 -7.84
CA PHE A 123 -4.67 -19.48 -9.02
C PHE A 123 -3.84 -19.61 -10.30
N THR A 124 -4.49 -19.62 -11.46
CA THR A 124 -3.83 -19.71 -12.78
C THR A 124 -4.31 -18.60 -13.68
N CYS A 125 -3.44 -18.18 -14.61
CA CYS A 125 -3.74 -17.19 -15.64
C CYS A 125 -3.93 -17.86 -17.01
N ASP A 126 -4.58 -17.17 -17.94
CA ASP A 126 -4.83 -17.66 -19.30
C ASP A 126 -3.54 -17.98 -20.07
N LEU A 127 -2.52 -17.15 -19.92
CA LEU A 127 -1.21 -17.34 -20.55
C LEU A 127 -0.21 -17.92 -19.54
N PRO A 128 0.42 -19.07 -19.85
CA PRO A 128 1.52 -19.58 -19.07
C PRO A 128 2.72 -18.63 -19.09
N ARG A 129 3.53 -18.66 -18.02
CA ARG A 129 4.80 -17.92 -17.98
C ARG A 129 5.71 -18.35 -19.13
N GLY A 130 6.32 -17.38 -19.80
CA GLY A 130 7.14 -17.60 -21.00
C GLY A 130 6.33 -17.68 -22.31
N GLN A 131 5.00 -17.58 -22.24
CA GLN A 131 4.11 -17.48 -23.41
C GLN A 131 3.42 -16.11 -23.49
N GLU A 132 3.97 -15.09 -22.84
CA GLU A 132 3.48 -13.73 -22.94
C GLU A 132 3.51 -13.26 -24.41
N THR A 133 2.45 -12.59 -24.86
CA THR A 133 2.34 -12.05 -26.22
C THR A 133 2.87 -10.62 -26.25
N ALA A 134 3.14 -10.08 -27.44
CA ALA A 134 3.53 -8.66 -27.56
C ALA A 134 2.49 -7.71 -26.93
N ALA A 135 1.19 -8.02 -27.10
CA ALA A 135 0.11 -7.25 -26.51
C ALA A 135 0.06 -7.38 -24.98
N SER A 136 0.21 -8.59 -24.45
CA SER A 136 0.18 -8.78 -23.00
C SER A 136 1.42 -8.20 -22.31
N VAL A 137 2.60 -8.26 -22.95
CA VAL A 137 3.82 -7.57 -22.48
C VAL A 137 3.68 -6.04 -22.54
N ALA A 138 2.99 -5.49 -23.55
CA ALA A 138 2.75 -4.06 -23.66
C ALA A 138 1.85 -3.52 -22.53
N ALA A 139 0.90 -4.32 -22.06
CA ALA A 139 0.00 -3.97 -20.95
C ALA A 139 0.67 -4.05 -19.55
N MET A 140 1.84 -4.69 -19.44
CA MET A 140 2.53 -4.87 -18.17
C MET A 140 2.99 -3.55 -17.55
N LYS A 141 3.01 -3.54 -16.22
CA LYS A 141 3.52 -2.43 -15.43
C LYS A 141 5.03 -2.29 -15.58
N THR A 142 5.50 -1.06 -15.64
CA THR A 142 6.86 -0.76 -16.08
C THR A 142 7.70 -0.15 -14.97
N ALA A 143 9.01 -0.39 -15.03
CA ALA A 143 9.97 0.23 -14.13
C ALA A 143 11.28 0.57 -14.86
N VAL A 144 12.06 1.47 -14.24
CA VAL A 144 13.43 1.81 -14.63
C VAL A 144 14.38 1.33 -13.55
N VAL A 145 15.50 0.74 -13.94
CA VAL A 145 16.60 0.44 -13.01
C VAL A 145 17.41 1.71 -12.80
N GLY A 146 17.44 2.23 -11.57
CA GLY A 146 18.24 3.40 -11.20
C GLY A 146 19.51 3.05 -10.41
N PRO A 147 20.22 4.07 -9.89
CA PRO A 147 21.50 3.90 -9.21
C PRO A 147 21.41 2.92 -8.04
N GLY A 148 22.40 2.03 -7.95
CA GLY A 148 22.44 0.94 -6.95
C GLY A 148 21.46 -0.21 -7.22
N GLY A 149 20.93 -0.33 -8.45
CA GLY A 149 20.02 -1.41 -8.84
C GLY A 149 18.58 -1.22 -8.36
N LYS A 150 18.24 -0.04 -7.82
CA LYS A 150 16.88 0.24 -7.34
C LYS A 150 15.88 0.30 -8.48
N LEU A 151 14.70 -0.28 -8.30
CA LEU A 151 13.63 -0.27 -9.28
C LEU A 151 12.68 0.91 -9.01
N TYR A 152 12.55 1.80 -9.99
CA TYR A 152 11.67 2.96 -9.96
C TYR A 152 10.48 2.72 -10.87
N LEU A 153 9.29 2.60 -10.29
CA LEU A 153 8.06 2.26 -10.98
C LEU A 153 7.63 3.42 -11.89
N THR A 154 7.50 3.20 -13.19
CA THR A 154 7.05 4.22 -14.17
C THR A 154 5.57 4.10 -14.50
N ASP A 155 5.00 2.90 -14.43
CA ASP A 155 3.55 2.66 -14.48
C ASP A 155 3.14 1.64 -13.41
N GLY A 156 1.93 1.76 -12.88
CA GLY A 156 1.32 0.77 -11.99
C GLY A 156 1.11 1.22 -10.55
N HIS A 157 1.34 2.49 -10.20
CA HIS A 157 1.22 2.96 -8.80
C HIS A 157 -0.15 2.66 -8.19
N HIS A 158 -1.24 2.86 -8.93
CA HIS A 158 -2.59 2.48 -8.47
C HIS A 158 -2.75 0.96 -8.36
N THR A 159 -2.41 0.20 -9.41
CA THR A 159 -2.57 -1.28 -9.43
C THR A 159 -1.79 -1.95 -8.31
N PHE A 160 -0.51 -1.63 -8.17
CA PHE A 160 0.36 -2.22 -7.17
C PHE A 160 0.08 -1.71 -5.77
N THR A 161 -0.40 -0.46 -5.61
CA THR A 161 -0.97 -0.04 -4.33
C THR A 161 -2.21 -0.85 -3.99
N SER A 162 -3.13 -1.13 -4.91
CA SER A 162 -4.28 -2.00 -4.63
C SER A 162 -3.88 -3.42 -4.21
N PHE A 163 -2.82 -3.98 -4.80
CA PHE A 163 -2.29 -5.29 -4.38
C PHE A 163 -1.64 -5.25 -3.01
N LEU A 164 -0.96 -4.16 -2.66
CA LEU A 164 -0.37 -3.97 -1.34
C LEU A 164 -1.45 -3.81 -0.26
N GLU A 165 -2.52 -3.07 -0.58
CA GLU A 165 -3.58 -2.70 0.37
C GLU A 165 -4.62 -3.80 0.59
N THR A 166 -4.83 -4.72 -0.37
CA THR A 166 -5.79 -5.83 -0.20
C THR A 166 -5.43 -6.74 0.98
N ALA A 167 -6.43 -7.47 1.50
CA ALA A 167 -6.30 -8.27 2.72
C ALA A 167 -5.36 -9.49 2.56
N ASP A 168 -5.31 -10.06 1.37
CA ASP A 168 -4.52 -11.23 0.99
C ASP A 168 -3.27 -10.85 0.16
N GLY A 169 -2.86 -9.58 0.23
CA GLY A 169 -1.63 -9.06 -0.35
C GLY A 169 -0.75 -8.40 0.71
N GLY A 170 0.23 -7.62 0.27
CA GLY A 170 1.13 -6.90 1.16
C GLY A 170 2.48 -6.61 0.53
N ALA A 171 3.41 -6.12 1.35
CA ALA A 171 4.78 -5.77 0.94
C ALA A 171 5.50 -6.91 0.20
N ASP A 172 5.30 -8.15 0.66
CA ASP A 172 5.96 -9.35 0.14
C ASP A 172 5.25 -9.95 -1.09
N THR A 173 4.10 -9.41 -1.52
CA THR A 173 3.40 -9.89 -2.72
C THR A 173 4.33 -9.79 -3.93
N ARG A 174 4.53 -10.91 -4.61
CA ARG A 174 5.35 -10.95 -5.83
C ARG A 174 4.54 -10.49 -7.03
N VAL A 175 5.14 -9.59 -7.80
CA VAL A 175 4.62 -9.08 -9.08
C VAL A 175 5.71 -9.14 -10.12
N ARG A 176 5.31 -9.05 -11.39
CA ARG A 176 6.25 -8.95 -12.50
C ARG A 176 6.21 -7.54 -13.09
N VAL A 177 7.39 -6.97 -13.36
CA VAL A 177 7.52 -5.66 -14.00
C VAL A 177 8.38 -5.76 -15.25
N ARG A 178 8.02 -4.98 -16.27
CA ARG A 178 8.81 -4.82 -17.49
C ARG A 178 9.80 -3.66 -17.32
N ILE A 179 11.08 -3.96 -17.46
CA ILE A 179 12.13 -2.93 -17.43
C ILE A 179 12.11 -2.16 -18.74
N THR A 180 11.92 -0.84 -18.66
CA THR A 180 11.96 0.04 -19.83
C THR A 180 13.37 0.54 -20.09
N ASP A 181 14.10 0.89 -19.03
CA ASP A 181 15.45 1.45 -19.12
C ASP A 181 16.33 1.00 -17.95
N ASN A 182 17.65 0.97 -18.18
CA ASN A 182 18.64 0.77 -17.14
C ASN A 182 19.59 1.97 -17.06
N PHE A 183 19.38 2.78 -16.04
CA PHE A 183 20.14 3.97 -15.69
C PHE A 183 20.99 3.77 -14.42
N SER A 184 21.29 2.52 -14.06
CA SER A 184 22.05 2.19 -12.85
C SER A 184 23.48 2.75 -12.82
N HIS A 185 24.04 3.05 -13.98
CA HIS A 185 25.38 3.62 -14.14
C HIS A 185 25.44 5.14 -13.84
N LEU A 186 24.31 5.83 -13.80
CA LEU A 186 24.25 7.27 -13.55
C LEU A 186 24.48 7.60 -12.07
N SER A 187 24.97 8.80 -11.78
CA SER A 187 24.85 9.35 -10.43
C SER A 187 23.38 9.63 -10.08
N LYS A 188 23.06 9.81 -8.79
CA LYS A 188 21.69 10.14 -8.36
C LYS A 188 21.16 11.42 -9.02
N ALA A 189 22.00 12.44 -9.20
CA ALA A 189 21.61 13.70 -9.82
C ALA A 189 21.32 13.53 -11.33
N GLU A 190 22.20 12.84 -12.05
CA GLU A 190 22.01 12.55 -13.48
C GLU A 190 20.81 11.64 -13.72
N PHE A 191 20.59 10.66 -12.84
CA PHE A 191 19.42 9.78 -12.89
C PHE A 191 18.11 10.58 -12.84
N TRP A 192 17.95 11.46 -11.86
CA TRP A 192 16.71 12.24 -11.76
C TRP A 192 16.54 13.26 -12.90
N ALA A 193 17.63 13.87 -13.35
CA ALA A 193 17.60 14.72 -14.54
C ALA A 193 17.15 13.93 -15.78
N ARG A 194 17.64 12.69 -15.94
CA ARG A 194 17.25 11.79 -17.04
C ARG A 194 15.79 11.37 -16.94
N MET A 195 15.33 10.92 -15.77
CA MET A 195 13.93 10.55 -15.54
C MET A 195 12.98 11.69 -15.87
N GLN A 196 13.31 12.93 -15.49
CA GLN A 196 12.49 14.10 -15.80
C GLN A 196 12.53 14.46 -17.29
N ALA A 197 13.70 14.46 -17.91
CA ALA A 197 13.86 14.77 -19.32
C ALA A 197 13.11 13.79 -20.25
N GLU A 198 12.96 12.53 -19.82
CA GLU A 198 12.23 11.49 -20.56
C GLU A 198 10.77 11.32 -20.13
N GLY A 199 10.26 12.16 -19.21
CA GLY A 199 8.87 12.08 -18.77
C GLY A 199 8.53 10.80 -18.00
N LYS A 200 9.48 10.24 -17.26
CA LYS A 200 9.34 8.99 -16.48
C LYS A 200 9.08 9.21 -14.98
N VAL A 201 8.89 10.46 -14.58
CA VAL A 201 8.66 10.87 -13.19
C VAL A 201 7.67 12.03 -13.17
N TRP A 202 6.70 11.97 -12.25
CA TRP A 202 5.76 13.03 -11.97
C TRP A 202 6.18 13.77 -10.70
N LEU A 203 6.75 14.96 -10.86
CA LEU A 203 7.25 15.77 -9.74
C LEU A 203 6.28 16.91 -9.40
N ARG A 204 5.00 16.56 -9.22
CA ARG A 204 3.97 17.51 -8.78
C ARG A 204 3.07 16.89 -7.72
N ASP A 205 2.73 17.68 -6.70
CA ASP A 205 1.91 17.26 -5.57
C ASP A 205 0.39 17.25 -5.87
N GLU A 206 -0.42 16.98 -4.86
CA GLU A 206 -1.89 16.89 -4.96
C GLU A 206 -2.55 18.19 -5.41
N ASN A 207 -1.88 19.32 -5.23
CA ASN A 207 -2.32 20.66 -5.63
C ASN A 207 -1.68 21.10 -6.95
N ASP A 208 -1.09 20.16 -7.69
CA ASP A 208 -0.37 20.38 -8.93
C ASP A 208 0.79 21.38 -8.77
N GLN A 209 1.41 21.45 -7.58
CA GLN A 209 2.59 22.27 -7.32
C GLN A 209 3.87 21.45 -7.52
N PRO A 210 4.95 22.07 -8.04
CA PRO A 210 6.21 21.37 -8.28
C PRO A 210 6.84 20.89 -6.97
N ILE A 211 7.38 19.66 -7.00
CA ILE A 211 8.19 19.09 -5.93
C ILE A 211 9.57 18.69 -6.43
N THR A 212 10.45 18.33 -5.52
CA THR A 212 11.75 17.71 -5.81
C THR A 212 11.66 16.18 -5.72
N ALA A 213 12.58 15.47 -6.38
CA ALA A 213 12.61 14.01 -6.33
C ALA A 213 12.87 13.45 -4.91
N ASP A 214 13.50 14.22 -4.01
CA ASP A 214 13.71 13.82 -2.62
C ASP A 214 12.41 13.85 -1.78
N GLN A 215 11.35 14.46 -2.29
CA GLN A 215 10.02 14.46 -1.68
C GLN A 215 9.13 13.32 -2.19
N LEU A 216 9.61 12.50 -3.14
CA LEU A 216 8.88 11.32 -3.58
C LEU A 216 8.76 10.30 -2.44
N PRO A 217 7.63 9.57 -2.36
CA PRO A 217 7.46 8.50 -1.40
C PRO A 217 8.54 7.44 -1.58
N ALA A 218 9.07 6.92 -0.46
CA ALA A 218 10.09 5.89 -0.50
C ALA A 218 9.52 4.49 -0.83
N ARG A 219 8.20 4.30 -0.68
CA ARG A 219 7.50 3.01 -0.80
C ARG A 219 6.08 3.22 -1.33
N LEU A 220 5.51 2.18 -1.92
CA LEU A 220 4.09 2.10 -2.28
C LEU A 220 3.18 2.07 -1.03
N GLY A 221 1.87 2.24 -1.24
CA GLY A 221 0.85 2.21 -0.19
C GLY A 221 0.14 3.56 -0.03
N LEU A 222 -1.17 3.53 0.22
CA LEU A 222 -2.00 4.72 0.33
C LEU A 222 -1.44 5.71 1.35
N ALA A 223 -0.98 5.26 2.52
CA ALA A 223 -0.44 6.17 3.54
C ALA A 223 0.87 6.88 3.13
N ASN A 224 1.54 6.42 2.07
CA ASN A 224 2.78 7.00 1.55
C ASN A 224 2.54 7.99 0.40
N PHE A 225 1.40 7.88 -0.28
CA PHE A 225 0.97 8.83 -1.30
C PHE A 225 0.09 9.93 -0.71
N HIS A 226 -0.07 11.00 -1.47
CA HIS A 226 -1.18 11.93 -1.28
C HIS A 226 -2.36 11.57 -2.18
N ASP A 227 -3.56 11.97 -1.77
CA ASP A 227 -4.75 11.86 -2.60
C ASP A 227 -4.86 13.04 -3.56
N ASP A 228 -4.88 12.75 -4.85
CA ASP A 228 -5.27 13.69 -5.89
C ASP A 228 -6.74 13.41 -6.31
N PRO A 229 -7.72 14.21 -5.85
CA PRO A 229 -9.13 14.00 -6.17
C PRO A 229 -9.44 14.22 -7.66
N TYR A 230 -8.66 15.03 -8.38
CA TYR A 230 -8.83 15.21 -9.82
C TYR A 230 -8.26 14.02 -10.60
N ARG A 231 -7.20 13.37 -10.09
CA ARG A 231 -6.71 12.11 -10.66
C ARG A 231 -7.77 11.01 -10.53
N SER A 232 -8.50 10.96 -9.41
CA SER A 232 -9.68 10.11 -9.23
C SER A 232 -10.81 10.47 -10.20
N LEU A 233 -11.16 11.76 -10.31
CA LEU A 233 -12.18 12.24 -11.22
C LEU A 233 -11.90 11.83 -12.67
N VAL A 234 -10.67 12.05 -13.15
CA VAL A 234 -10.26 11.69 -14.51
C VAL A 234 -10.38 10.19 -14.74
N TYR A 235 -10.04 9.35 -13.77
CA TYR A 235 -10.24 7.89 -13.90
C TYR A 235 -11.69 7.54 -14.22
N PHE A 236 -12.65 8.17 -13.53
CA PHE A 236 -14.08 7.93 -13.76
C PHE A 236 -14.61 8.56 -15.04
N THR A 237 -13.89 9.50 -15.67
CA THR A 237 -14.25 10.04 -17.00
C THR A 237 -13.73 9.22 -18.18
N ARG A 238 -12.92 8.17 -17.94
CA ARG A 238 -12.37 7.32 -19.01
C ARG A 238 -13.50 6.63 -19.78
N ASP A 239 -13.37 6.59 -21.11
CA ASP A 239 -14.36 6.12 -22.09
C ASP A 239 -15.68 6.92 -22.10
N ILE A 240 -15.69 8.08 -21.43
CA ILE A 240 -16.82 9.02 -21.37
C ILE A 240 -16.42 10.40 -21.92
N GLY A 241 -15.30 10.94 -21.45
CA GLY A 241 -14.70 12.20 -21.90
C GLY A 241 -13.46 12.04 -22.77
N TYR A 242 -12.68 10.98 -22.54
CA TYR A 242 -11.48 10.62 -23.32
C TYR A 242 -11.33 9.10 -23.38
N ALA A 243 -10.55 8.60 -24.33
CA ALA A 243 -10.05 7.22 -24.35
C ALA A 243 -8.52 7.24 -24.37
N THR A 244 -7.88 6.25 -23.74
CA THR A 244 -6.42 6.14 -23.73
C THR A 244 -5.91 5.81 -25.13
N PRO A 245 -5.08 6.66 -25.78
CA PRO A 245 -4.50 6.33 -27.08
C PRO A 245 -3.52 5.15 -27.01
N ASP A 246 -3.28 4.47 -28.14
CA ASP A 246 -2.30 3.36 -28.21
C ASP A 246 -0.88 3.83 -27.86
N ASP A 247 -0.54 5.07 -28.21
CA ASP A 247 0.71 5.77 -27.91
C ASP A 247 0.51 6.83 -26.80
N ALA A 248 -0.32 6.50 -25.80
CA ALA A 248 -0.66 7.41 -24.71
C ALA A 248 0.57 8.10 -24.12
N ALA A 249 0.48 9.41 -23.98
CA ALA A 249 1.48 10.19 -23.27
C ALA A 249 1.59 9.70 -21.82
N GLU A 250 2.82 9.60 -21.31
CA GLU A 250 3.07 9.40 -19.89
C GLU A 250 2.32 10.45 -19.08
N PHE A 251 1.69 10.02 -17.98
CA PHE A 251 0.90 10.89 -17.09
C PHE A 251 -0.27 11.62 -17.78
N LEU A 252 -0.86 11.05 -18.84
CA LEU A 252 -2.03 11.61 -19.54
C LEU A 252 -3.16 12.00 -18.58
N GLU A 253 -3.49 11.15 -17.60
CA GLU A 253 -4.57 11.42 -16.66
C GLU A 253 -4.25 12.59 -15.72
N PHE A 254 -2.98 12.78 -15.36
CA PHE A 254 -2.55 13.93 -14.58
C PHE A 254 -2.61 15.22 -15.39
N SER A 255 -2.36 15.16 -16.70
CA SER A 255 -2.51 16.32 -17.59
C SER A 255 -3.97 16.78 -17.64
N TRP A 256 -4.92 15.84 -17.78
CA TRP A 256 -6.35 16.16 -17.68
C TRP A 256 -6.74 16.67 -16.29
N GLY A 257 -6.21 16.06 -15.23
CA GLY A 257 -6.49 16.47 -13.85
C GLY A 257 -6.03 17.90 -13.58
N SER A 258 -4.85 18.27 -14.09
CA SER A 258 -4.29 19.63 -13.99
C SER A 258 -5.18 20.64 -14.72
N TRP A 259 -5.69 20.28 -15.90
CA TRP A 259 -6.59 21.13 -16.68
C TRP A 259 -7.97 21.32 -16.03
N LEU A 260 -8.51 20.28 -15.36
CA LEU A 260 -9.80 20.32 -14.68
C LEU A 260 -9.79 21.17 -13.40
N ARG A 261 -8.65 21.29 -12.69
CA ARG A 261 -8.50 22.09 -11.45
C ARG A 261 -8.96 23.53 -11.55
N GLY A 262 -8.80 24.15 -12.71
CA GLY A 262 -9.23 25.53 -12.95
C GLY A 262 -10.66 25.66 -13.50
N ARG A 263 -11.44 24.58 -13.55
CA ARG A 263 -12.70 24.52 -14.31
C ARG A 263 -13.85 23.90 -13.54
N VAL A 264 -13.57 22.92 -12.70
CA VAL A 264 -14.56 22.30 -11.83
C VAL A 264 -13.94 22.17 -10.45
N ASP A 265 -14.54 22.78 -9.43
CA ASP A 265 -14.02 22.68 -8.07
C ASP A 265 -14.58 21.42 -7.39
N VAL A 266 -13.75 20.39 -7.27
CA VAL A 266 -14.12 19.13 -6.60
C VAL A 266 -14.56 19.33 -5.15
N ASN A 267 -14.15 20.43 -4.49
CA ASN A 267 -14.52 20.71 -3.10
C ASN A 267 -15.94 21.27 -2.96
N GLU A 268 -16.57 21.71 -4.05
CA GLU A 268 -17.98 22.14 -4.07
C GLU A 268 -18.95 20.95 -4.15
N HIS A 269 -18.44 19.71 -4.28
CA HIS A 269 -19.22 18.49 -4.41
C HIS A 269 -19.00 17.53 -3.23
N ASP A 270 -20.06 16.84 -2.82
CA ASP A 270 -19.93 15.72 -1.86
C ASP A 270 -19.45 14.46 -2.59
N LEU A 271 -18.14 14.20 -2.50
CA LEU A 271 -17.51 13.00 -3.09
C LEU A 271 -17.79 11.70 -2.30
N ASN A 272 -18.73 11.73 -1.34
CA ASN A 272 -19.28 10.54 -0.68
C ASN A 272 -20.72 10.23 -1.13
N ASP A 273 -21.39 11.18 -1.80
CA ASP A 273 -22.72 10.96 -2.36
C ASP A 273 -22.62 10.45 -3.82
N PRO A 274 -23.18 9.26 -4.14
CA PRO A 274 -23.08 8.70 -5.48
C PRO A 274 -23.66 9.59 -6.58
N ALA A 275 -24.74 10.34 -6.30
CA ALA A 275 -25.39 11.17 -7.31
C ALA A 275 -24.59 12.46 -7.56
N ALA A 276 -24.10 13.10 -6.50
CA ALA A 276 -23.25 14.30 -6.59
C ALA A 276 -21.93 13.99 -7.33
N TYR A 277 -21.28 12.86 -7.01
CA TYR A 277 -20.04 12.48 -7.67
C TYR A 277 -20.28 12.09 -9.14
N LEU A 278 -21.36 11.35 -9.45
CA LEU A 278 -21.70 11.04 -10.84
C LEU A 278 -22.00 12.30 -11.66
N ALA A 279 -22.69 13.29 -11.08
CA ALA A 279 -22.93 14.58 -11.73
C ALA A 279 -21.63 15.35 -12.00
N LEU A 280 -20.66 15.31 -11.08
CA LEU A 280 -19.33 15.86 -11.27
C LEU A 280 -18.58 15.14 -12.42
N VAL A 281 -18.65 13.81 -12.48
CA VAL A 281 -18.07 13.03 -13.60
C VAL A 281 -18.69 13.43 -14.93
N GLU A 282 -20.02 13.61 -14.98
CA GLU A 282 -20.71 14.09 -16.18
C GLU A 282 -20.23 15.49 -16.58
N GLN A 283 -20.19 16.44 -15.65
CA GLN A 283 -19.72 17.80 -15.90
C GLN A 283 -18.28 17.82 -16.45
N ALA A 284 -17.37 17.10 -15.79
CA ALA A 284 -15.97 17.04 -16.18
C ALA A 284 -15.79 16.41 -17.56
N SER A 285 -16.40 15.25 -17.80
CA SER A 285 -16.30 14.55 -19.10
C SER A 285 -16.93 15.35 -20.25
N ARG A 286 -18.01 16.09 -20.00
CA ARG A 286 -18.59 17.03 -21.00
C ARG A 286 -17.64 18.17 -21.31
N ALA A 287 -17.00 18.75 -20.30
CA ALA A 287 -16.02 19.82 -20.50
C ALA A 287 -14.82 19.34 -21.35
N MET A 288 -14.34 18.12 -21.12
CA MET A 288 -13.24 17.51 -21.90
C MET A 288 -13.59 17.36 -23.38
N VAL A 289 -14.78 16.81 -23.68
CA VAL A 289 -15.27 16.62 -25.07
C VAL A 289 -15.50 17.94 -25.79
N ALA A 290 -15.89 18.99 -25.05
CA ALA A 290 -16.19 20.30 -25.62
C ALA A 290 -14.96 21.07 -26.13
N LEU A 291 -13.74 20.63 -25.81
CA LEU A 291 -12.51 21.26 -26.29
C LEU A 291 -12.33 21.09 -27.80
N ASP A 292 -11.79 22.12 -28.46
CA ASP A 292 -11.21 21.93 -29.80
C ASP A 292 -10.04 20.93 -29.71
N PRO A 293 -9.89 19.98 -30.66
CA PRO A 293 -8.81 19.00 -30.65
C PRO A 293 -7.40 19.58 -30.44
N ASN A 294 -7.14 20.79 -30.94
CA ASN A 294 -5.84 21.45 -30.85
C ASN A 294 -5.70 22.35 -29.60
N SER A 295 -6.73 22.42 -28.76
CA SER A 295 -6.68 23.23 -27.54
C SER A 295 -5.57 22.69 -26.61
N PRO A 296 -4.72 23.57 -26.06
CA PRO A 296 -3.76 23.16 -25.04
C PRO A 296 -4.50 22.73 -23.76
N VAL A 297 -4.09 21.60 -23.19
CA VAL A 297 -4.63 21.05 -21.95
C VAL A 297 -3.66 21.32 -20.81
N ALA A 298 -2.54 20.62 -20.78
CA ALA A 298 -1.46 20.82 -19.80
C ALA A 298 -0.14 20.28 -20.34
N TYR A 299 0.99 20.77 -19.82
CA TYR A 299 2.34 20.25 -20.09
C TYR A 299 2.69 20.12 -21.59
N GLY A 300 2.22 21.07 -22.39
CA GLY A 300 2.49 21.10 -23.83
C GLY A 300 1.68 20.09 -24.66
N ARG A 301 0.67 19.44 -24.06
CA ARG A 301 -0.22 18.49 -24.76
C ARG A 301 -1.55 19.12 -25.12
N THR A 302 -2.07 18.72 -26.27
CA THR A 302 -3.38 19.09 -26.80
C THR A 302 -4.47 18.10 -26.37
N ALA A 303 -5.74 18.49 -26.53
CA ALA A 303 -6.87 17.62 -26.23
C ALA A 303 -6.87 16.34 -27.09
N ALA A 304 -6.47 16.43 -28.36
CA ALA A 304 -6.35 15.28 -29.25
C ALA A 304 -5.26 14.30 -28.80
N GLU A 305 -4.07 14.80 -28.45
CA GLU A 305 -2.97 13.97 -27.94
C GLU A 305 -3.31 13.27 -26.62
N LEU A 306 -4.20 13.86 -25.83
CA LEU A 306 -4.70 13.25 -24.59
C LEU A 306 -6.00 12.45 -24.80
N GLY A 307 -6.33 12.12 -26.05
CA GLY A 307 -7.37 11.18 -26.41
C GLY A 307 -8.80 11.66 -26.16
N LYS A 308 -9.09 12.98 -26.24
CA LYS A 308 -10.47 13.47 -26.10
C LYS A 308 -11.40 12.68 -27.04
N LEU A 309 -12.61 12.41 -26.56
CA LEU A 309 -13.66 11.84 -27.43
C LEU A 309 -14.31 12.93 -28.30
N ASP A 310 -14.78 12.55 -29.49
CA ASP A 310 -15.53 13.43 -30.38
C ASP A 310 -16.98 13.64 -29.92
N GLN A 311 -17.54 12.64 -29.24
CA GLN A 311 -18.88 12.70 -28.66
C GLN A 311 -18.83 12.21 -27.23
N TRP A 312 -19.50 12.93 -26.34
CA TRP A 312 -19.63 12.54 -24.95
C TRP A 312 -20.24 11.13 -24.85
N ASN A 313 -19.64 10.29 -24.00
CA ASN A 313 -20.03 8.89 -23.80
C ASN A 313 -20.08 8.08 -25.11
N ALA A 314 -19.15 8.37 -26.04
CA ALA A 314 -19.08 7.78 -27.38
C ALA A 314 -20.42 7.86 -28.16
N GLY A 315 -21.16 8.96 -27.97
CA GLY A 315 -22.47 9.20 -28.59
C GLY A 315 -23.63 8.43 -27.97
N LYS A 316 -23.40 7.69 -26.88
CA LYS A 316 -24.46 6.97 -26.15
C LYS A 316 -25.20 7.91 -25.21
N LYS A 317 -26.51 7.67 -25.06
CA LYS A 317 -27.35 8.36 -24.07
C LYS A 317 -26.84 8.08 -22.64
N PRO A 318 -27.13 8.93 -21.64
CA PRO A 318 -26.72 8.69 -20.24
C PRO A 318 -27.17 7.33 -19.67
N THR A 319 -28.25 6.75 -20.20
CA THR A 319 -28.76 5.42 -19.81
C THR A 319 -28.09 4.26 -20.53
N GLY A 320 -27.10 4.51 -21.39
CA GLY A 320 -26.25 3.50 -22.02
C GLY A 320 -24.77 3.89 -22.01
N GLY A 321 -23.93 3.07 -22.66
CA GLY A 321 -22.48 3.32 -22.74
C GLY A 321 -21.76 3.12 -21.40
N GLU A 322 -20.57 3.71 -21.27
CA GLU A 322 -19.75 3.59 -20.05
C GLU A 322 -20.35 4.39 -18.89
N PHE A 323 -20.95 5.55 -19.16
CA PHE A 323 -21.61 6.36 -18.12
C PHE A 323 -22.70 5.58 -17.38
N ALA A 324 -23.52 4.80 -18.10
CA ALA A 324 -24.57 3.97 -17.49
C ALA A 324 -24.04 2.75 -16.71
N LYS A 325 -22.86 2.23 -17.07
CA LYS A 325 -22.19 1.18 -16.29
C LYS A 325 -21.60 1.77 -15.01
N LEU A 326 -20.97 2.94 -15.11
CA LEU A 326 -20.41 3.67 -13.97
C LEU A 326 -21.49 4.00 -12.93
N SER A 327 -22.70 4.35 -13.39
CA SER A 327 -23.83 4.75 -12.52
C SER A 327 -24.54 3.60 -11.80
N LYS A 328 -24.14 2.33 -12.00
CA LYS A 328 -24.84 1.19 -11.39
C LYS A 328 -24.59 1.15 -9.88
N PRO A 329 -25.65 1.13 -9.04
CA PRO A 329 -25.50 1.18 -7.58
C PRO A 329 -24.93 -0.13 -7.01
N ILE A 330 -24.44 -0.07 -5.76
CA ILE A 330 -23.80 -1.21 -5.09
C ILE A 330 -24.73 -2.43 -4.90
N ALA A 331 -26.06 -2.20 -4.92
CA ALA A 331 -27.07 -3.25 -4.81
C ALA A 331 -27.16 -4.14 -6.06
N GLU A 332 -26.72 -3.67 -7.24
CA GLU A 332 -26.77 -4.44 -8.48
C GLU A 332 -25.87 -5.68 -8.44
N ALA A 333 -26.17 -6.68 -9.27
CA ALA A 333 -25.30 -7.86 -9.44
C ALA A 333 -23.93 -7.47 -10.02
N LYS A 334 -23.91 -6.44 -10.88
CA LYS A 334 -22.70 -5.84 -11.47
C LYS A 334 -22.68 -4.32 -11.20
N PRO A 335 -22.28 -3.88 -9.99
CA PRO A 335 -22.15 -2.46 -9.66
C PRO A 335 -21.12 -1.74 -10.53
N GLY A 336 -21.28 -0.42 -10.63
CA GLY A 336 -20.33 0.44 -11.31
C GLY A 336 -19.07 0.68 -10.50
N LYS A 337 -18.00 1.13 -11.17
CA LYS A 337 -16.71 1.41 -10.52
C LYS A 337 -16.86 2.41 -9.38
N LEU A 338 -17.68 3.45 -9.57
CA LEU A 338 -17.96 4.48 -8.57
C LEU A 338 -18.65 3.90 -7.33
N ALA A 339 -19.60 2.96 -7.50
CA ALA A 339 -20.29 2.35 -6.37
C ALA A 339 -19.35 1.52 -5.49
N TYR A 340 -18.44 0.76 -6.09
CA TYR A 340 -17.40 0.04 -5.34
C TYR A 340 -16.45 0.99 -4.59
N ALA A 341 -16.04 2.09 -5.22
CA ALA A 341 -15.18 3.08 -4.58
C ALA A 341 -15.85 3.69 -3.34
N LEU A 342 -17.11 4.10 -3.46
CA LEU A 342 -17.87 4.71 -2.37
C LEU A 342 -18.18 3.72 -1.24
N ASP A 343 -18.50 2.47 -1.57
CA ASP A 343 -18.67 1.40 -0.58
C ASP A 343 -17.36 1.16 0.21
N PHE A 344 -16.22 1.12 -0.48
CA PHE A 344 -14.92 1.01 0.18
C PHE A 344 -14.60 2.22 1.05
N LYS A 345 -14.76 3.43 0.52
CA LYS A 345 -14.54 4.69 1.22
C LYS A 345 -15.37 4.81 2.50
N ALA A 346 -16.65 4.42 2.44
CA ALA A 346 -17.53 4.40 3.60
C ALA A 346 -17.01 3.46 4.72
N ALA A 347 -16.45 2.31 4.35
CA ALA A 347 -15.87 1.37 5.31
C ALA A 347 -14.51 1.81 5.88
N VAL A 348 -13.72 2.57 5.13
CA VAL A 348 -12.50 3.23 5.67
C VAL A 348 -12.89 4.24 6.75
N GLY A 349 -13.99 4.95 6.54
CA GLY A 349 -14.51 5.99 7.42
C GLY A 349 -13.84 7.35 7.19
N THR A 350 -14.42 8.38 7.79
CA THR A 350 -13.89 9.75 7.69
C THR A 350 -12.58 9.87 8.47
N PRO A 351 -11.47 10.29 7.84
CA PRO A 351 -10.22 10.55 8.55
C PRO A 351 -10.40 11.65 9.60
N PRO A 352 -9.72 11.56 10.77
CA PRO A 352 -9.73 12.65 11.75
C PRO A 352 -9.20 13.96 11.15
N VAL A 353 -9.86 15.07 11.46
CA VAL A 353 -9.40 16.40 11.05
C VAL A 353 -8.14 16.77 11.83
N CYS A 354 -7.09 17.11 11.10
CA CYS A 354 -5.82 17.56 11.66
C CYS A 354 -5.94 19.00 12.16
N THR A 355 -5.66 19.24 13.44
CA THR A 355 -5.54 20.61 14.00
C THR A 355 -4.11 21.10 14.03
N ASN A 356 -3.14 20.18 14.00
CA ASN A 356 -1.72 20.45 13.89
C ASN A 356 -1.10 19.41 12.97
N THR A 357 -0.27 19.84 12.01
CA THR A 357 0.38 18.94 11.06
C THR A 357 1.90 19.06 11.17
N VAL A 358 2.57 17.93 11.30
CA VAL A 358 4.03 17.80 11.32
C VAL A 358 4.47 17.07 10.06
N THR A 359 5.28 17.74 9.25
CA THR A 359 5.93 17.18 8.05
C THR A 359 7.44 17.35 8.17
N GLY A 360 8.21 16.74 7.26
CA GLY A 360 9.67 16.87 7.25
C GLY A 360 10.34 16.20 8.43
N THR A 361 11.46 16.75 8.93
CA THR A 361 12.22 16.15 10.05
C THR A 361 11.91 16.85 11.37
N HIS A 362 11.49 16.09 12.38
CA HIS A 362 11.32 16.54 13.76
C HIS A 362 12.34 15.86 14.68
N ASN A 363 13.15 16.63 15.39
CA ASN A 363 14.13 16.11 16.35
C ASN A 363 13.69 16.41 17.79
N GLY A 364 13.79 15.39 18.66
CA GLY A 364 13.39 15.47 20.06
C GLY A 364 11.93 15.04 20.31
N PRO A 365 11.45 15.20 21.55
CA PRO A 365 10.08 14.81 21.92
C PRO A 365 9.02 15.55 21.09
N LEU A 366 7.97 14.84 20.69
CA LEU A 366 6.78 15.40 20.05
C LEU A 366 5.58 15.14 20.96
N ILE A 367 4.95 16.21 21.44
CA ILE A 367 3.84 16.14 22.39
C ILE A 367 2.56 16.59 21.69
N ALA A 368 1.62 15.67 21.46
CA ALA A 368 0.25 16.00 21.06
C ALA A 368 -0.54 16.42 22.31
N ALA A 369 -0.72 17.72 22.49
CA ALA A 369 -1.26 18.29 23.72
C ALA A 369 -2.79 18.43 23.72
N SER A 370 -3.39 18.74 22.58
CA SER A 370 -4.82 18.96 22.39
C SER A 370 -5.16 18.87 20.89
N GLY A 371 -6.43 18.68 20.55
CA GLY A 371 -6.85 18.48 19.16
C GLY A 371 -6.20 17.22 18.57
N THR A 372 -6.16 17.11 17.24
CA THR A 372 -5.50 16.00 16.55
C THR A 372 -4.18 16.46 15.94
N THR A 373 -3.08 15.86 16.37
CA THR A 373 -1.80 16.03 15.70
C THR A 373 -1.65 14.98 14.61
N CYS A 374 -1.47 15.43 13.37
CA CYS A 374 -1.15 14.59 12.23
C CYS A 374 0.35 14.67 11.94
N ILE A 375 1.01 13.52 11.87
CA ILE A 375 2.40 13.37 11.45
C ILE A 375 2.33 12.72 10.07
N ASP A 376 2.66 13.49 9.04
CA ASP A 376 2.41 13.13 7.66
C ASP A 376 3.71 13.09 6.87
N ARG A 377 4.09 11.87 6.45
CA ARG A 377 5.32 11.53 5.71
C ARG A 377 6.56 12.23 6.30
N ALA A 378 6.67 12.17 7.63
CA ALA A 378 7.70 12.84 8.40
C ALA A 378 8.74 11.85 8.95
N GLN A 379 9.90 12.37 9.32
CA GLN A 379 10.90 11.68 10.11
C GLN A 379 10.92 12.24 11.53
N VAL A 380 10.43 11.47 12.50
CA VAL A 380 10.46 11.83 13.91
C VAL A 380 11.61 11.10 14.60
N ARG A 381 12.49 11.85 15.27
CA ARG A 381 13.63 11.32 16.04
C ARG A 381 13.47 11.67 17.51
N GLY A 382 12.68 10.87 18.22
CA GLY A 382 12.34 11.09 19.62
C GLY A 382 11.00 10.44 19.98
N PRO A 383 10.61 10.50 21.27
CA PRO A 383 9.35 9.96 21.72
C PRO A 383 8.16 10.80 21.22
N ILE A 384 7.08 10.13 20.83
CA ILE A 384 5.77 10.73 20.59
C ILE A 384 4.89 10.46 21.81
N VAL A 385 4.33 11.51 22.40
CA VAL A 385 3.46 11.44 23.58
C VAL A 385 2.13 12.12 23.30
N VAL A 386 1.03 11.38 23.42
CA VAL A 386 -0.34 11.91 23.30
C VAL A 386 -0.93 12.13 24.68
N ARG A 387 -1.26 13.38 25.00
CA ARG A 387 -1.88 13.75 26.27
C ARG A 387 -3.38 13.39 26.29
N PRO A 388 -3.98 13.25 27.49
CA PRO A 388 -5.42 13.04 27.62
C PRO A 388 -6.24 14.08 26.83
N GLY A 389 -7.22 13.61 26.08
CA GLY A 389 -8.09 14.45 25.23
C GLY A 389 -7.50 14.88 23.89
N ALA A 390 -6.25 14.54 23.59
CA ALA A 390 -5.65 14.75 22.26
C ALA A 390 -5.81 13.51 21.36
N GLY A 391 -5.69 13.71 20.05
CA GLY A 391 -5.67 12.68 19.02
C GLY A 391 -4.33 12.63 18.30
N LEU A 392 -4.00 11.47 17.73
CA LEU A 392 -2.80 11.27 16.92
C LEU A 392 -3.13 10.52 15.64
N VAL A 393 -2.63 11.03 14.51
CA VAL A 393 -2.62 10.32 13.23
C VAL A 393 -1.18 10.33 12.70
N VAL A 394 -0.63 9.17 12.37
CA VAL A 394 0.71 9.02 11.80
C VAL A 394 0.59 8.28 10.47
N LYS A 395 1.02 8.91 9.38
CA LYS A 395 0.89 8.38 8.01
C LYS A 395 2.24 8.41 7.30
N GLY A 396 2.60 7.29 6.68
CA GLY A 396 3.77 7.18 5.77
C GLY A 396 5.09 7.65 6.37
N SER A 397 5.24 7.55 7.69
CA SER A 397 6.30 8.23 8.44
C SER A 397 7.38 7.26 8.93
N THR A 398 8.50 7.80 9.40
CA THR A 398 9.50 7.04 10.17
C THR A 398 9.59 7.62 11.58
N VAL A 399 9.41 6.77 12.59
CA VAL A 399 9.47 7.17 14.00
C VAL A 399 10.61 6.41 14.68
N ASN A 400 11.67 7.12 15.04
CA ASN A 400 12.76 6.59 15.85
C ASN A 400 12.52 6.96 17.32
N GLY A 401 11.72 6.15 18.00
CA GLY A 401 11.33 6.38 19.38
C GLY A 401 10.01 5.70 19.74
N PRO A 402 9.62 5.70 21.03
CA PRO A 402 8.35 5.14 21.46
C PRO A 402 7.17 6.03 21.04
N ILE A 403 6.02 5.41 20.78
CA ILE A 403 4.71 6.09 20.68
C ILE A 403 3.91 5.72 21.92
N SER A 404 3.53 6.72 22.72
CA SER A 404 2.72 6.53 23.93
C SER A 404 1.49 7.42 23.90
N ALA A 405 0.31 6.81 24.05
CA ALA A 405 -0.96 7.52 24.12
C ALA A 405 -1.78 7.04 25.31
N ALA A 406 -2.31 7.97 26.09
CA ALA A 406 -3.19 7.68 27.21
C ALA A 406 -4.41 8.61 27.18
N MET A 407 -5.61 8.04 27.29
CA MET A 407 -6.88 8.78 27.28
C MET A 407 -7.04 9.68 26.03
N ALA A 408 -6.54 9.21 24.90
CA ALA A 408 -6.62 9.92 23.63
C ALA A 408 -8.05 9.88 23.05
N THR A 409 -8.37 10.80 22.14
CA THR A 409 -9.62 10.79 21.38
C THR A 409 -9.56 9.85 20.17
N THR A 410 -8.39 9.63 19.60
CA THR A 410 -8.12 8.64 18.55
C THR A 410 -6.62 8.43 18.41
N VAL A 411 -6.21 7.24 17.95
CA VAL A 411 -4.82 6.96 17.56
C VAL A 411 -4.87 6.17 16.26
N GLN A 412 -4.31 6.72 15.19
CA GLN A 412 -4.19 6.04 13.90
C GLN A 412 -2.72 6.03 13.45
N VAL A 413 -2.20 4.85 13.11
CA VAL A 413 -0.84 4.66 12.58
C VAL A 413 -0.97 3.84 11.30
N CYS A 414 -0.49 4.40 10.18
CA CYS A 414 -0.62 3.80 8.85
C CYS A 414 0.68 3.97 8.05
N GLY A 415 1.17 2.89 7.45
CA GLY A 415 2.34 2.88 6.57
C GLY A 415 3.62 3.38 7.24
N THR A 416 3.75 3.23 8.56
CA THR A 416 4.81 3.85 9.35
C THR A 416 5.86 2.82 9.78
N ASP A 417 7.15 3.18 9.65
CA ASP A 417 8.27 2.45 10.26
C ASP A 417 8.52 2.99 11.68
N VAL A 418 8.09 2.23 12.69
CA VAL A 418 8.25 2.58 14.11
C VAL A 418 9.37 1.77 14.73
N ARG A 419 10.49 2.43 15.00
CA ARG A 419 11.65 1.89 15.71
C ARG A 419 11.53 2.16 17.20
N GLY A 420 10.60 1.47 17.85
CA GLY A 420 10.29 1.62 19.26
C GLY A 420 9.01 0.90 19.67
N PRO A 421 8.67 0.88 20.97
CA PRO A 421 7.40 0.34 21.44
C PRO A 421 6.22 1.26 21.11
N VAL A 422 5.05 0.67 20.88
CA VAL A 422 3.77 1.38 20.73
C VAL A 422 2.86 0.98 21.89
N ALA A 423 2.42 1.97 22.68
CA ALA A 423 1.53 1.76 23.82
C ALA A 423 0.33 2.71 23.75
N VAL A 424 -0.87 2.16 23.65
CA VAL A 424 -2.12 2.92 23.55
C VAL A 424 -3.10 2.46 24.61
N THR A 425 -3.46 3.36 25.53
CA THR A 425 -4.25 3.06 26.72
C THR A 425 -5.46 3.97 26.86
N ALA A 426 -6.62 3.39 27.17
CA ALA A 426 -7.84 4.11 27.54
C ALA A 426 -8.32 5.14 26.50
N THR A 427 -8.04 4.92 25.21
CA THR A 427 -8.52 5.79 24.11
C THR A 427 -10.04 5.64 23.95
N SER A 428 -10.75 6.75 23.83
CA SER A 428 -12.22 6.76 23.74
C SER A 428 -12.75 6.56 22.32
N GLY A 429 -12.02 7.03 21.30
CA GLY A 429 -12.33 6.78 19.88
C GLY A 429 -11.47 5.68 19.27
N LEU A 430 -11.54 5.56 17.94
CA LEU A 430 -10.91 4.48 17.19
C LEU A 430 -9.39 4.45 17.40
N VAL A 431 -8.88 3.26 17.71
CA VAL A 431 -7.46 2.92 17.62
C VAL A 431 -7.25 2.05 16.38
N ARG A 432 -6.49 2.55 15.40
CA ARG A 432 -6.16 1.84 14.15
C ARG A 432 -4.65 1.78 13.96
N ILE A 433 -4.09 0.58 13.88
CA ILE A 433 -2.67 0.34 13.59
C ILE A 433 -2.64 -0.62 12.41
N GLY A 434 -2.38 -0.09 11.21
CA GLY A 434 -2.70 -0.76 9.95
C GLY A 434 -4.21 -1.04 9.77
N GLY A 435 -4.57 -1.77 8.72
CA GLY A 435 -5.94 -2.25 8.46
C GLY A 435 -6.67 -1.59 7.29
N THR A 436 -7.99 -1.56 7.33
CA THR A 436 -8.83 -1.12 6.21
C THR A 436 -8.57 0.35 5.85
N GLY A 437 -8.05 0.60 4.64
CA GLY A 437 -7.66 1.94 4.17
C GLY A 437 -6.44 2.52 4.88
N CYS A 438 -5.68 1.68 5.60
CA CYS A 438 -4.53 2.05 6.39
C CYS A 438 -3.39 1.08 6.07
N THR A 439 -2.45 1.54 5.26
CA THR A 439 -1.27 0.78 4.87
C THR A 439 -0.62 0.14 6.10
N ALA A 440 -0.17 -1.11 5.97
CA ALA A 440 0.47 -1.84 7.06
C ALA A 440 1.70 -1.14 7.64
N ASP A 441 1.90 -1.22 8.95
CA ASP A 441 3.07 -0.68 9.64
C ASP A 441 4.19 -1.73 9.80
N ALA A 442 5.42 -1.23 9.95
CA ALA A 442 6.58 -2.00 10.38
C ALA A 442 7.01 -1.52 11.77
N ILE A 443 6.76 -2.31 12.81
CA ILE A 443 6.98 -1.94 14.21
C ILE A 443 8.05 -2.85 14.79
N SER A 444 9.23 -2.31 15.11
CA SER A 444 10.34 -3.12 15.62
C SER A 444 10.15 -3.54 17.08
N GLY A 445 9.37 -2.79 17.86
CA GLY A 445 9.15 -2.99 19.29
C GLY A 445 7.86 -3.75 19.63
N PRO A 446 7.56 -3.89 20.94
CA PRO A 446 6.28 -4.43 21.39
C PRO A 446 5.12 -3.47 21.10
N VAL A 447 3.92 -4.05 20.93
CA VAL A 447 2.66 -3.31 20.81
C VAL A 447 1.75 -3.70 21.98
N SER A 448 1.31 -2.70 22.75
CA SER A 448 0.39 -2.88 23.89
C SER A 448 -0.85 -2.00 23.73
N LEU A 449 -2.02 -2.65 23.69
CA LEU A 449 -3.31 -2.00 23.51
C LEU A 449 -4.20 -2.33 24.71
N THR A 450 -4.46 -1.34 25.58
CA THR A 450 -5.10 -1.58 26.87
C THR A 450 -6.31 -0.69 27.10
N ALA A 451 -7.43 -1.28 27.49
CA ALA A 451 -8.63 -0.56 27.94
C ALA A 451 -9.20 0.47 26.94
N ASN A 452 -8.93 0.33 25.64
CA ASN A 452 -9.47 1.23 24.61
C ASN A 452 -10.96 0.92 24.35
N ARG A 453 -11.79 1.96 24.15
CA ARG A 453 -13.26 1.87 24.15
C ARG A 453 -13.93 2.25 22.82
N GLY A 454 -13.19 2.83 21.88
CA GLY A 454 -13.73 3.28 20.59
C GLY A 454 -13.55 2.29 19.44
N GLY A 455 -13.26 1.02 19.75
CA GLY A 455 -12.84 0.01 18.78
C GLY A 455 -11.33 -0.02 18.56
N VAL A 456 -10.80 -1.21 18.34
CA VAL A 456 -9.37 -1.45 18.09
C VAL A 456 -9.21 -2.32 16.85
N GLU A 457 -8.50 -1.80 15.86
CA GLU A 457 -8.07 -2.53 14.67
C GLU A 457 -6.54 -2.57 14.68
N VAL A 458 -5.98 -3.78 14.72
CA VAL A 458 -4.54 -4.02 14.59
C VAL A 458 -4.36 -5.09 13.52
N SER A 459 -3.94 -4.68 12.33
CA SER A 459 -4.12 -5.49 11.12
C SER A 459 -2.98 -5.30 10.12
N GLY A 460 -2.52 -6.41 9.53
CA GLY A 460 -1.53 -6.43 8.44
C GLY A 460 -0.12 -6.01 8.81
N ASN A 461 0.17 -5.72 10.08
CA ASN A 461 1.45 -5.18 10.49
C ASN A 461 2.54 -6.25 10.59
N THR A 462 3.79 -5.84 10.42
CA THR A 462 4.94 -6.62 10.88
C THR A 462 5.39 -6.10 12.25
N ILE A 463 5.28 -6.93 13.28
CA ILE A 463 5.60 -6.58 14.67
C ILE A 463 6.78 -7.44 15.14
N GLY A 464 7.91 -6.78 15.41
CA GLY A 464 9.15 -7.42 15.88
C GLY A 464 9.10 -7.87 17.34
N GLY A 465 8.24 -7.26 18.17
CA GLY A 465 8.07 -7.61 19.58
C GLY A 465 6.78 -8.37 19.90
N PRO A 466 6.47 -8.57 21.19
CA PRO A 466 5.17 -9.05 21.65
C PRO A 466 3.99 -8.16 21.21
N LEU A 467 2.84 -8.79 20.96
CA LEU A 467 1.55 -8.12 20.77
C LEU A 467 0.62 -8.49 21.93
N ALA A 468 0.27 -7.51 22.77
CA ALA A 468 -0.55 -7.74 23.97
C ALA A 468 -1.77 -6.82 24.01
N CYS A 469 -2.95 -7.40 24.20
CA CYS A 469 -4.20 -6.66 24.26
C CYS A 469 -5.03 -7.04 25.48
N VAL A 470 -5.41 -6.06 26.29
CA VAL A 470 -6.09 -6.28 27.56
C VAL A 470 -7.25 -5.31 27.72
N ALA A 471 -8.43 -5.84 28.06
CA ALA A 471 -9.61 -5.06 28.44
C ALA A 471 -10.10 -4.02 27.40
N ASN A 472 -9.76 -4.17 26.11
CA ASN A 472 -10.33 -3.35 25.05
C ASN A 472 -11.78 -3.76 24.80
N GLU A 473 -12.64 -2.80 24.48
CA GLU A 473 -14.05 -3.05 24.17
C GLU A 473 -14.50 -2.16 23.01
N PRO A 474 -15.01 -2.73 21.89
CA PRO A 474 -14.99 -4.17 21.58
C PRO A 474 -13.57 -4.76 21.55
N ALA A 475 -13.47 -6.10 21.59
CA ALA A 475 -12.19 -6.78 21.47
C ALA A 475 -11.51 -6.43 20.12
N PRO A 476 -10.16 -6.39 20.06
CA PRO A 476 -9.47 -6.00 18.84
C PRO A 476 -9.73 -6.95 17.67
N THR A 477 -9.68 -6.43 16.44
CA THR A 477 -9.83 -7.20 15.20
C THR A 477 -8.61 -7.04 14.28
N ASN A 478 -8.46 -7.93 13.30
CA ASN A 478 -7.41 -7.86 12.28
C ASN A 478 -7.96 -7.67 10.84
N ALA A 479 -9.24 -7.34 10.67
CA ALA A 479 -9.88 -7.07 9.37
C ALA A 479 -9.56 -8.09 8.24
N SER A 480 -9.44 -9.38 8.61
CA SER A 480 -9.06 -10.47 7.69
C SER A 480 -7.66 -10.33 7.06
N LYS A 481 -6.83 -9.41 7.58
CA LYS A 481 -5.43 -9.21 7.21
C LYS A 481 -4.57 -9.41 8.47
N PRO A 482 -4.06 -10.64 8.71
CA PRO A 482 -3.40 -11.00 9.96
C PRO A 482 -2.08 -10.24 10.16
N ASN A 483 -1.66 -10.08 11.42
CA ASN A 483 -0.36 -9.50 11.73
C ASN A 483 0.75 -10.57 11.70
N THR A 484 1.92 -10.21 11.18
CA THR A 484 3.15 -10.99 11.32
C THR A 484 3.86 -10.59 12.60
N VAL A 485 3.73 -11.39 13.65
CA VAL A 485 4.30 -11.10 14.99
C VAL A 485 5.46 -12.05 15.29
N ARG A 486 6.63 -11.51 15.60
CA ARG A 486 7.82 -12.31 15.98
C ARG A 486 7.86 -12.66 17.47
N GLY A 487 7.19 -11.89 18.32
CA GLY A 487 7.05 -12.15 19.76
C GLY A 487 5.76 -12.91 20.12
N PRO A 488 5.54 -13.21 21.42
CA PRO A 488 4.30 -13.82 21.88
C PRO A 488 3.10 -12.90 21.68
N ARG A 489 1.96 -13.51 21.37
CA ARG A 489 0.65 -12.87 21.36
C ARG A 489 -0.06 -13.14 22.70
N ALA A 490 -0.67 -12.13 23.31
CA ALA A 490 -1.30 -12.26 24.62
C ALA A 490 -2.66 -11.55 24.75
N GLY A 491 -3.49 -12.06 25.66
CA GLY A 491 -4.81 -11.52 25.96
C GLY A 491 -5.76 -11.59 24.76
N GLN A 492 -6.47 -10.51 24.50
CA GLN A 492 -7.46 -10.44 23.41
C GLN A 492 -6.83 -10.55 22.01
N CYS A 493 -5.51 -10.34 21.88
CA CYS A 493 -4.80 -10.44 20.61
C CYS A 493 -4.13 -11.81 20.39
N ALA A 494 -4.40 -12.81 21.22
CA ALA A 494 -3.81 -14.15 21.09
C ALA A 494 -4.05 -14.80 19.70
N GLY A 495 -5.15 -14.45 19.02
CA GLY A 495 -5.52 -14.96 17.70
C GLY A 495 -5.35 -13.98 16.52
N LEU A 496 -4.67 -12.84 16.68
CA LEU A 496 -4.60 -11.77 15.67
C LEU A 496 -3.28 -11.63 14.92
#